data_AF-A0A9P6NEW7-F1
#
_entry.id   AF-A0A9P6NEW7-F1
#
_cell.length_a   1.000
_cell.length_b   1.000
_cell.length_c   1.000
_cell.angle_alpha   90.00
_cell.angle_beta   90.00
_cell.angle_gamma   90.00
#
_symmetry.space_group_name_H-M   'P 1'
#
loop_
_entity.id
_entity.type
_entity.pdbx_description
1 polymer ?
#
loop_
_entity_poly.entity_id
_entity_poly.type
_entity_poly.pdbx_seq_one_letter_code
_entity_poly.pdbx_strand_id
1 'polypeptide(L)'
;MWSRNLVLLFLSYVVFNQALFIRHHRLGTKTNHLSLVDGNRVHKLVKRRISDTNSNPKVLSDLHNLAGCSGEICGTLAGDAVAPLLAGASECAQQDMADRIIDSAKSQIKDSKVRAQMIQLAITYRKTERNTFPDYNHQPPTDRNSLYCQKSPKNFELNGIIQVQSPEADPNLFFDPKSTNGGGNVKKGTDLRASGN
;
A
#
# COMPACT_ATOMS: atom_id res chain seq x y z
N MET A 1 5.07 65.41 -21.83
CA MET A 1 5.02 65.60 -23.30
C MET A 1 4.92 64.22 -23.93
N TRP A 2 3.89 63.98 -24.73
CA TRP A 2 3.48 62.67 -25.27
C TRP A 2 4.39 62.13 -26.38
N SER A 3 4.49 60.79 -26.49
CA SER A 3 4.46 60.04 -27.76
C SER A 3 4.40 58.54 -27.42
N ARG A 4 3.25 57.82 -27.46
CA ARG A 4 2.45 57.38 -28.63
C ARG A 4 3.31 56.95 -29.82
N ASN A 5 4.03 55.84 -29.72
CA ASN A 5 4.44 55.01 -30.86
C ASN A 5 5.20 53.75 -30.43
N LEU A 6 4.51 52.72 -29.91
CA LEU A 6 4.87 51.32 -30.18
C LEU A 6 3.82 50.31 -29.67
N VAL A 7 2.54 50.70 -29.66
CA VAL A 7 1.39 49.77 -29.47
C VAL A 7 1.12 48.96 -30.77
N LEU A 8 2.05 49.02 -31.75
CA LEU A 8 1.96 48.39 -33.08
C LEU A 8 2.99 47.27 -33.30
N LEU A 9 3.48 46.64 -32.23
CA LEU A 9 4.25 45.37 -32.31
C LEU A 9 3.46 44.17 -31.77
N PHE A 10 2.14 44.29 -31.64
CA PHE A 10 1.27 43.26 -31.08
C PHE A 10 0.32 42.60 -32.11
N LEU A 11 0.42 42.90 -33.41
CA LEU A 11 -0.61 42.53 -34.39
C LEU A 11 -0.11 42.03 -35.76
N SER A 12 1.05 41.38 -35.82
CA SER A 12 1.55 40.74 -37.07
C SER A 12 2.19 39.36 -36.89
N TYR A 13 2.02 38.72 -35.73
CA TYR A 13 2.46 37.33 -35.50
C TYR A 13 1.36 36.27 -35.73
N VAL A 14 0.17 36.70 -36.13
CA VAL A 14 -0.95 35.82 -36.49
C VAL A 14 -0.98 35.76 -38.01
N VAL A 15 -1.07 34.55 -38.56
CA VAL A 15 -1.18 34.23 -40.00
C VAL A 15 0.15 34.12 -40.77
N PHE A 16 1.01 33.17 -40.43
CA PHE A 16 1.80 32.44 -41.44
C PHE A 16 2.22 31.07 -40.90
N ASN A 17 1.93 30.01 -41.66
CA ASN A 17 2.21 28.59 -41.41
C ASN A 17 1.17 27.78 -40.60
N GLN A 18 -0.05 27.70 -41.13
CA GLN A 18 -0.75 26.41 -41.17
C GLN A 18 -0.36 25.70 -42.48
N ALA A 19 0.40 24.60 -42.38
CA ALA A 19 0.38 23.45 -43.29
C ALA A 19 1.66 22.63 -43.11
N LEU A 20 1.69 21.70 -42.16
CA LEU A 20 2.50 20.48 -42.27
C LEU A 20 1.88 19.37 -41.41
N PHE A 21 0.92 18.72 -42.04
CA PHE A 21 0.66 17.28 -42.01
C PHE A 21 1.29 16.46 -40.87
N ILE A 22 0.42 16.10 -39.92
CA ILE A 22 0.14 14.72 -39.47
C ILE A 22 1.33 13.73 -39.56
N ARG A 23 1.97 13.48 -38.42
CA ARG A 23 2.42 12.13 -38.06
C ARG A 23 2.28 11.90 -36.57
N HIS A 24 1.22 11.19 -36.20
CA HIS A 24 1.07 10.56 -34.89
C HIS A 24 2.26 9.61 -34.64
N HIS A 25 3.14 9.96 -33.71
CA HIS A 25 3.87 8.96 -32.96
C HIS A 25 3.31 8.95 -31.53
N ARG A 26 2.51 7.92 -31.25
CA ARG A 26 2.16 7.52 -29.89
C ARG A 26 3.46 7.36 -29.09
N LEU A 27 3.63 8.15 -28.05
CA LEU A 27 4.48 7.79 -26.92
C LEU A 27 3.79 6.62 -26.23
N GLY A 28 4.08 5.41 -26.71
CA GLY A 28 3.75 4.19 -26.00
C GLY A 28 4.57 4.16 -24.71
N THR A 29 3.88 4.13 -23.58
CA THR A 29 4.42 3.77 -22.27
C THR A 29 5.05 2.38 -22.37
N LYS A 30 6.34 2.30 -22.69
CA LYS A 30 7.10 1.06 -22.52
C LYS A 30 7.36 0.90 -21.03
N THR A 31 6.62 -0.01 -20.42
CA THR A 31 6.99 -0.62 -19.15
C THR A 31 8.42 -1.16 -19.28
N ASN A 32 9.34 -0.62 -18.48
CA ASN A 32 10.71 -1.12 -18.42
C ASN A 32 10.69 -2.53 -17.81
N HIS A 33 10.62 -3.55 -18.65
CA HIS A 33 10.79 -4.93 -18.24
C HIS A 33 12.29 -5.19 -18.12
N LEU A 34 12.83 -5.12 -16.90
CA LEU A 34 14.22 -5.50 -16.63
C LEU A 34 14.34 -7.01 -16.88
N SER A 35 15.28 -7.41 -17.73
CA SER A 35 15.61 -8.80 -18.01
C SER A 35 17.09 -8.99 -17.73
N LEU A 36 17.45 -9.92 -16.83
CA LEU A 36 18.83 -10.36 -16.67
C LEU A 36 19.08 -11.48 -17.69
N VAL A 37 20.08 -11.30 -18.54
CA VAL A 37 20.52 -12.30 -19.51
C VAL A 37 21.71 -13.02 -18.91
N ASP A 38 21.54 -14.30 -18.58
CA ASP A 38 22.64 -15.20 -18.23
C ASP A 38 22.58 -16.40 -19.20
N GLY A 39 23.51 -16.40 -20.17
CA GLY A 39 23.44 -17.30 -21.32
C GLY A 39 22.15 -17.14 -22.16
N ASN A 40 21.95 -18.02 -23.13
CA ASN A 40 20.88 -17.95 -24.15
C ASN A 40 19.44 -18.14 -23.59
N ARG A 41 19.23 -17.97 -22.27
CA ARG A 41 17.93 -18.04 -21.61
C ARG A 41 17.49 -16.64 -21.17
N VAL A 42 16.40 -16.17 -21.75
CA VAL A 42 15.70 -14.97 -21.27
C VAL A 42 14.89 -15.34 -20.04
N HIS A 43 15.44 -15.07 -18.86
CA HIS A 43 14.67 -15.17 -17.62
C HIS A 43 13.82 -13.91 -17.48
N LYS A 44 12.51 -14.05 -17.70
CA LYS A 44 11.56 -13.00 -17.37
C LYS A 44 11.58 -12.85 -15.85
N LEU A 45 12.13 -11.75 -15.34
CA LEU A 45 12.03 -11.42 -13.93
C LEU A 45 10.55 -11.15 -13.64
N VAL A 46 9.86 -12.16 -13.11
CA VAL A 46 8.56 -11.95 -12.49
C VAL A 46 8.85 -11.18 -11.22
N LYS A 47 8.44 -9.91 -11.19
CA LYS A 47 8.57 -9.06 -10.01
C LYS A 47 7.91 -9.82 -8.85
N ARG A 48 8.68 -10.23 -7.83
CA ARG A 48 8.09 -10.79 -6.62
C ARG A 48 7.30 -9.66 -5.98
N ARG A 49 5.98 -9.76 -6.02
CA ARG A 49 5.11 -8.72 -5.48
C ARG A 49 5.10 -8.83 -3.95
N ILE A 50 5.96 -8.06 -3.30
CA ILE A 50 5.57 -7.43 -2.04
C ILE A 50 4.64 -6.32 -2.49
N SER A 51 3.37 -6.29 -2.06
CA SER A 51 2.31 -5.37 -2.53
C SER A 51 2.91 -4.09 -3.13
N ASP A 52 2.90 -3.97 -4.45
CA ASP A 52 3.66 -2.93 -5.17
C ASP A 52 3.24 -1.53 -4.73
N THR A 53 1.97 -1.39 -4.33
CA THR A 53 1.33 -0.17 -3.90
C THR A 53 1.47 0.11 -2.40
N ASN A 54 1.93 -0.86 -1.61
CA ASN A 54 1.92 -0.74 -0.14
C ASN A 54 3.11 -1.41 0.58
N SER A 55 4.21 -1.70 -0.12
CA SER A 55 5.44 -2.27 0.45
C SER A 55 6.08 -1.42 1.56
N ASN A 56 5.77 -0.11 1.59
CA ASN A 56 6.00 0.78 2.72
C ASN A 56 4.82 1.75 2.85
N PRO A 57 3.78 1.39 3.63
CA PRO A 57 2.58 2.23 3.75
C PRO A 57 2.92 3.59 4.33
N LYS A 58 2.44 4.66 3.69
CA LYS A 58 2.67 6.06 4.12
C LYS A 58 2.28 6.30 5.59
N VAL A 59 1.30 5.57 6.11
CA VAL A 59 0.87 5.68 7.51
C VAL A 59 2.00 5.37 8.51
N LEU A 60 3.00 4.54 8.15
CA LEU A 60 4.14 4.26 9.03
C LEU A 60 5.04 5.48 9.17
N SER A 61 5.35 6.16 8.05
CA SER A 61 6.13 7.39 8.09
C SER A 61 5.34 8.55 8.68
N ASP A 62 4.03 8.62 8.47
CA ASP A 62 3.16 9.62 9.09
C ASP A 62 3.08 9.43 10.61
N LEU A 63 3.04 8.18 11.10
CA LEU A 63 3.11 7.89 12.53
C LEU A 63 4.47 8.27 13.09
N HIS A 64 5.56 7.88 12.44
CA HIS A 64 6.92 8.22 12.88
C HIS A 64 7.14 9.74 12.99
N ASN A 65 6.64 10.50 12.02
CA ASN A 65 6.83 11.96 11.92
C ASN A 65 5.69 12.77 12.53
N LEU A 66 4.82 12.16 13.33
CA LEU A 66 3.68 12.86 13.92
C LEU A 66 4.15 13.98 14.85
N ALA A 67 3.94 15.23 14.43
CA ALA A 67 4.32 16.42 15.20
C ALA A 67 3.65 16.42 16.58
N GLY A 68 4.44 16.68 17.63
CA GLY A 68 3.97 16.65 19.02
C GLY A 68 3.95 15.26 19.66
N CYS A 69 4.45 14.23 18.98
CA CYS A 69 4.70 12.92 19.55
C CYS A 69 6.21 12.63 19.61
N SER A 70 6.70 12.10 20.74
CA SER A 70 8.13 11.79 20.89
C SER A 70 8.54 10.59 20.04
N GLY A 71 9.81 10.56 19.61
CA GLY A 71 10.38 9.41 18.90
C GLY A 71 10.36 8.12 19.73
N GLU A 72 10.49 8.22 21.05
CA GLU A 72 10.39 7.07 21.97
C GLU A 72 9.02 6.39 21.92
N ILE A 73 7.94 7.16 21.65
CA ILE A 73 6.59 6.63 21.51
C ILE A 73 6.29 6.35 20.04
N CYS A 74 6.16 7.40 19.22
CA CYS A 74 5.69 7.26 17.85
C CYS A 74 6.74 6.64 16.92
N GLY A 75 8.03 6.92 17.15
CA GLY A 75 9.10 6.30 16.39
C GLY A 75 9.18 4.78 16.64
N THR A 76 9.12 4.38 17.91
CA THR A 76 9.07 2.97 18.32
C THR A 76 7.84 2.25 17.77
N LEU A 77 6.65 2.83 17.95
CA LEU A 77 5.40 2.24 17.45
C LEU A 77 5.39 2.11 15.92
N ALA A 78 5.93 3.08 15.20
CA ALA A 78 6.06 3.00 13.74
C ALA A 78 7.02 1.88 13.30
N GLY A 79 8.14 1.70 14.01
CA GLY A 79 9.07 0.59 13.76
C GLY A 79 8.43 -0.78 14.03
N ASP A 80 7.77 -0.92 15.18
CA ASP A 80 7.07 -2.15 15.56
C ASP A 80 5.93 -2.50 14.59
N ALA A 81 5.31 -1.50 13.97
CA ALA A 81 4.21 -1.66 13.03
C ALA A 81 4.62 -2.22 11.65
N VAL A 82 5.92 -2.37 11.37
CA VAL A 82 6.39 -3.01 10.12
C VAL A 82 6.12 -4.52 10.13
N ALA A 83 6.52 -5.21 11.20
CA ALA A 83 6.47 -6.67 11.26
C ALA A 83 5.07 -7.27 11.08
N PRO A 84 3.98 -6.71 11.65
CA PRO A 84 2.63 -7.24 11.46
C PRO A 84 2.10 -7.15 10.02
N LEU A 85 2.70 -6.30 9.18
CA LEU A 85 2.34 -6.17 7.76
C LEU A 85 3.06 -7.17 6.85
N LEU A 86 4.02 -7.93 7.39
CA LEU A 86 4.74 -8.95 6.65
C LEU A 86 3.91 -10.23 6.50
N ALA A 87 4.20 -10.98 5.43
CA ALA A 87 3.47 -12.21 5.11
C ALA A 87 3.49 -13.24 6.24
N GLY A 88 4.63 -13.37 6.94
CA GLY A 88 4.81 -14.36 8.02
C GLY A 88 4.12 -14.04 9.34
N ALA A 89 3.52 -12.86 9.52
CA ALA A 89 2.89 -12.51 10.80
C ALA A 89 1.65 -13.40 11.12
N SER A 90 1.13 -13.36 12.35
CA SER A 90 -0.17 -13.98 12.64
C SER A 90 -1.31 -13.16 12.01
N GLU A 91 -2.45 -13.78 11.73
CA GLU A 91 -3.62 -13.14 11.09
C GLU A 91 -4.12 -11.90 11.86
N CYS A 92 -3.98 -11.89 13.18
CA CYS A 92 -4.41 -10.79 14.05
C CYS A 92 -3.34 -9.74 14.37
N ALA A 93 -2.06 -9.97 14.01
CA ALA A 93 -0.96 -9.10 14.42
C ALA A 93 -1.18 -7.63 14.05
N GLN A 94 -1.72 -7.36 12.85
CA GLN A 94 -1.97 -5.99 12.39
C GLN A 94 -3.06 -5.31 13.23
N GLN A 95 -4.09 -6.05 13.64
CA GLN A 95 -5.13 -5.52 14.52
C GLN A 95 -4.60 -5.25 15.92
N ASP A 96 -3.87 -6.20 16.50
CA ASP A 96 -3.26 -6.05 17.82
C ASP A 96 -2.30 -4.87 17.87
N MET A 97 -1.56 -4.62 16.79
CA MET A 97 -0.69 -3.46 16.68
C MET A 97 -1.49 -2.15 16.54
N ALA A 98 -2.57 -2.12 15.77
CA ALA A 98 -3.45 -0.96 15.68
C ALA A 98 -4.08 -0.62 17.05
N ASP A 99 -4.52 -1.64 17.79
CA ASP A 99 -5.01 -1.52 19.17
C ASP A 99 -3.92 -0.94 20.08
N ARG A 100 -2.68 -1.43 19.98
CA ARG A 100 -1.55 -0.90 20.76
C ARG A 100 -1.27 0.58 20.45
N ILE A 101 -1.35 1.00 19.19
CA ILE A 101 -1.18 2.42 18.82
C ILE A 101 -2.28 3.27 19.48
N ILE A 102 -3.54 2.80 19.48
CA ILE A 102 -4.65 3.52 20.13
C ILE A 102 -4.48 3.56 21.65
N ASP A 103 -4.06 2.45 22.27
CA ASP A 103 -3.80 2.38 23.70
C ASP A 103 -2.69 3.37 24.10
N SER A 104 -1.59 3.42 23.35
CA SER A 104 -0.52 4.40 23.54
C SER A 104 -1.01 5.83 23.34
N ALA A 105 -1.83 6.09 22.32
CA ALA A 105 -2.43 7.40 22.11
C ALA A 105 -3.28 7.84 23.32
N LYS A 106 -4.10 6.94 23.87
CA LYS A 106 -4.98 7.21 25.02
C LYS A 106 -4.20 7.40 26.32
N SER A 107 -3.12 6.66 26.53
CA SER A 107 -2.39 6.62 27.81
C SER A 107 -1.18 7.54 27.89
N GLN A 108 -0.47 7.78 26.78
CA GLN A 108 0.83 8.47 26.78
C GLN A 108 0.77 9.85 26.12
N ILE A 109 -0.20 10.12 25.25
CA ILE A 109 -0.31 11.41 24.55
C ILE A 109 -1.27 12.35 25.29
N LYS A 110 -0.70 13.44 25.83
CA LYS A 110 -1.43 14.44 26.62
C LYS A 110 -2.19 15.45 25.75
N ASP A 111 -1.59 15.87 24.65
CA ASP A 111 -2.22 16.79 23.71
C ASP A 111 -3.39 16.09 22.99
N SER A 112 -4.60 16.64 23.11
CA SER A 112 -5.81 16.03 22.58
C SER A 112 -5.83 15.97 21.05
N LYS A 113 -5.21 16.92 20.36
CA LYS A 113 -5.11 16.97 18.90
C LYS A 113 -4.13 15.92 18.40
N VAL A 114 -2.95 15.82 19.02
CA VAL A 114 -1.96 14.78 18.67
C VAL A 114 -2.54 13.40 18.93
N ARG A 115 -3.24 13.20 20.06
CA ARG A 115 -3.92 11.95 20.38
C ARG A 115 -4.94 11.56 19.32
N ALA A 116 -5.80 12.50 18.89
CA ALA A 116 -6.79 12.24 17.85
C ALA A 116 -6.13 11.87 16.51
N GLN A 117 -5.06 12.57 16.13
CA GLN A 117 -4.30 12.25 14.92
C GLN A 117 -3.67 10.85 14.99
N MET A 118 -3.08 10.49 16.13
CA MET A 118 -2.48 9.17 16.33
C MET A 118 -3.52 8.03 16.25
N ILE A 119 -4.72 8.22 16.81
CA ILE A 119 -5.84 7.27 16.67
C ILE A 119 -6.27 7.15 15.20
N GLN A 120 -6.36 8.26 14.46
CA GLN A 120 -6.70 8.24 13.04
C GLN A 120 -5.65 7.50 12.20
N LEU A 121 -4.37 7.62 12.57
CA LEU A 121 -3.28 6.85 11.95
C LEU A 121 -3.41 5.36 12.27
N ALA A 122 -3.78 4.98 13.49
CA ALA A 122 -4.03 3.57 13.83
C ALA A 122 -5.18 2.96 13.00
N ILE A 123 -6.26 3.71 12.81
CA ILE A 123 -7.38 3.32 11.93
C ILE A 123 -6.90 3.14 10.49
N THR A 124 -6.10 4.08 10.00
CA THR A 124 -5.53 4.02 8.63
C THR A 124 -4.60 2.81 8.48
N TYR A 125 -3.77 2.56 9.48
CA TYR A 125 -2.89 1.40 9.56
C TYR A 125 -3.66 0.08 9.61
N ARG A 126 -4.80 0.01 10.31
CA ARG A 126 -5.63 -1.22 10.29
C ARG A 126 -6.13 -1.56 8.88
N LYS A 127 -6.36 -0.54 8.05
CA LYS A 127 -6.82 -0.67 6.67
C LYS A 127 -5.70 -0.93 5.67
N THR A 128 -4.42 -0.84 6.04
CA THR A 128 -3.35 -1.06 5.06
C THR A 128 -3.35 -2.50 4.57
N GLU A 129 -3.00 -2.67 3.30
CA GLU A 129 -2.79 -4.00 2.73
C GLU A 129 -1.66 -4.69 3.49
N ARG A 130 -1.85 -5.97 3.74
CA ARG A 130 -0.84 -6.84 4.33
C ARG A 130 -0.21 -7.69 3.23
N ASN A 131 1.11 -7.83 3.28
CA ASN A 131 1.84 -8.66 2.34
C ASN A 131 1.42 -10.13 2.46
N THR A 132 1.39 -10.82 1.34
CA THR A 132 1.21 -12.28 1.24
C THR A 132 2.23 -12.84 0.27
N PHE A 133 2.55 -14.13 0.38
CA PHE A 133 3.33 -14.79 -0.66
C PHE A 133 2.39 -15.22 -1.79
N PRO A 134 2.74 -15.04 -3.07
CA PRO A 134 2.04 -15.69 -4.18
C PRO A 134 2.13 -17.23 -4.07
N ASP A 135 1.19 -17.93 -4.69
CA ASP A 135 1.30 -19.37 -4.93
C ASP A 135 2.22 -19.61 -6.13
N TYR A 136 3.40 -20.15 -5.87
CA TYR A 136 4.44 -20.43 -6.88
C TYR A 136 4.32 -21.83 -7.51
N ASN A 137 3.32 -22.63 -7.16
CA ASN A 137 3.15 -23.97 -7.73
C ASN A 137 2.65 -23.94 -9.19
N HIS A 138 2.27 -22.77 -9.70
CA HIS A 138 1.78 -22.55 -11.06
C HIS A 138 2.49 -21.34 -11.69
N GLN A 139 2.56 -21.31 -13.03
CA GLN A 139 3.12 -20.20 -13.80
C GLN A 139 2.06 -19.67 -14.80
N PRO A 140 1.68 -18.38 -14.74
CA PRO A 140 2.15 -17.36 -13.79
C PRO A 140 1.72 -17.66 -12.34
N PRO A 141 2.47 -17.19 -11.33
CA PRO A 141 2.07 -17.33 -9.92
C PRO A 141 0.72 -16.67 -9.66
N THR A 142 -0.07 -17.25 -8.74
CA THR A 142 -1.36 -16.70 -8.34
C THR A 142 -1.22 -15.89 -7.06
N ASP A 143 -1.65 -14.62 -7.07
CA ASP A 143 -1.65 -13.77 -5.87
C ASP A 143 -2.73 -14.22 -4.88
N ARG A 144 -2.46 -14.07 -3.57
CA ARG A 144 -3.29 -14.59 -2.48
C ARG A 144 -3.71 -13.48 -1.52
N ASN A 145 -4.90 -13.60 -0.96
CA ASN A 145 -5.40 -12.71 0.09
C ASN A 145 -4.73 -13.01 1.44
N SER A 146 -4.66 -12.00 2.30
CA SER A 146 -4.31 -12.17 3.72
C SER A 146 -5.50 -12.70 4.50
N LEU A 147 -5.26 -13.56 5.48
CA LEU A 147 -6.32 -14.06 6.38
C LEU A 147 -6.91 -12.95 7.25
N TYR A 148 -8.22 -13.03 7.50
CA TYR A 148 -8.93 -12.12 8.39
C TYR A 148 -8.76 -12.52 9.86
N CYS A 149 -8.49 -11.52 10.70
CA CYS A 149 -8.50 -11.69 12.14
C CYS A 149 -9.92 -12.00 12.65
N GLN A 150 -10.06 -13.05 13.46
CA GLN A 150 -11.35 -13.46 14.05
C GLN A 150 -11.56 -12.89 15.45
N LYS A 151 -10.54 -12.25 16.01
CA LYS A 151 -10.58 -11.62 17.32
C LYS A 151 -11.28 -10.27 17.19
N SER A 152 -12.18 -9.95 18.10
CA SER A 152 -12.72 -8.59 18.22
C SER A 152 -11.62 -7.60 18.61
N PRO A 153 -11.62 -6.37 18.06
CA PRO A 153 -10.65 -5.36 18.47
C PRO A 153 -10.86 -4.97 19.93
N LYS A 154 -9.77 -4.60 20.60
CA LYS A 154 -9.82 -4.10 21.98
C LYS A 154 -10.43 -2.69 22.03
N ASN A 155 -10.07 -1.86 21.06
CA ASN A 155 -10.51 -0.48 20.94
C ASN A 155 -11.68 -0.37 19.95
N PHE A 156 -12.77 0.26 20.40
CA PHE A 156 -14.00 0.38 19.61
C PHE A 156 -13.81 1.18 18.31
N GLU A 157 -12.78 2.02 18.23
CA GLU A 157 -12.40 2.77 17.03
C GLU A 157 -12.04 1.86 15.84
N LEU A 158 -11.73 0.58 16.11
CA LEU A 158 -11.42 -0.42 15.08
C LEU A 158 -12.60 -1.35 14.74
N ASN A 159 -13.78 -1.14 15.34
CA ASN A 159 -14.94 -1.97 15.09
C ASN A 159 -15.32 -1.97 13.60
N GLY A 160 -15.44 -3.16 13.02
CA GLY A 160 -15.77 -3.34 11.59
C GLY A 160 -14.63 -2.99 10.63
N ILE A 161 -13.43 -2.67 11.13
CA ILE A 161 -12.28 -2.34 10.29
C ILE A 161 -11.43 -3.59 10.04
N ILE A 162 -11.41 -4.01 8.79
CA ILE A 162 -10.55 -5.08 8.28
C ILE A 162 -9.45 -4.50 7.39
N GLN A 163 -8.35 -5.25 7.24
CA GLN A 163 -7.33 -4.89 6.28
C GLN A 163 -7.85 -5.01 4.85
N VAL A 164 -7.39 -4.13 3.96
CA VAL A 164 -7.64 -4.29 2.53
C VAL A 164 -6.83 -5.47 1.99
N GLN A 165 -7.35 -6.09 0.94
CA GLN A 165 -6.66 -7.12 0.18
C GLN A 165 -6.08 -6.54 -1.10
N SER A 166 -5.07 -7.20 -1.67
CA SER A 166 -4.58 -6.88 -3.02
C SER A 166 -5.74 -6.99 -4.02
N PRO A 167 -5.93 -6.01 -4.93
CA PRO A 167 -6.97 -6.08 -5.96
C PRO A 167 -6.69 -7.15 -7.02
N GLU A 168 -5.48 -7.69 -7.10
CA GLU A 168 -5.12 -8.76 -8.04
C GLU A 168 -5.07 -10.15 -7.41
N ALA A 169 -5.28 -10.27 -6.09
CA ALA A 169 -5.37 -11.56 -5.44
C ALA A 169 -6.59 -12.35 -5.93
N ASP A 170 -6.45 -13.65 -6.10
CA ASP A 170 -7.58 -14.53 -6.39
C ASP A 170 -8.56 -14.47 -5.20
N PRO A 171 -9.82 -14.04 -5.40
CA PRO A 171 -10.79 -13.83 -4.31
C PRO A 171 -11.15 -15.10 -3.53
N ASN A 172 -10.77 -16.28 -4.01
CA ASN A 172 -11.02 -17.56 -3.38
C ASN A 172 -9.78 -18.16 -2.71
N LEU A 173 -8.62 -17.51 -2.80
CA LEU A 173 -7.34 -18.03 -2.30
C LEU A 173 -6.71 -17.09 -1.27
N PHE A 174 -6.29 -17.68 -0.16
CA PHE A 174 -5.70 -16.99 0.98
C PHE A 174 -4.35 -17.62 1.34
N PHE A 175 -3.47 -16.81 1.93
CA PHE A 175 -2.18 -17.23 2.43
C PHE A 175 -2.19 -17.37 3.96
N ASP A 176 -1.87 -18.57 4.45
CA ASP A 176 -1.57 -18.85 5.85
C ASP A 176 -0.12 -19.32 5.99
N PRO A 177 0.77 -18.57 6.69
CA PRO A 177 2.14 -19.00 6.90
C PRO A 177 2.26 -20.28 7.75
N LYS A 178 1.22 -20.68 8.47
CA LYS A 178 1.19 -21.91 9.27
C LYS A 178 0.65 -23.12 8.50
N SER A 179 0.01 -22.91 7.35
CA SER A 179 -0.55 -24.01 6.56
C SER A 179 0.56 -24.73 5.80
N THR A 180 0.66 -26.04 6.01
CA THR A 180 1.59 -26.91 5.26
C THR A 180 1.04 -27.31 3.89
N ASN A 181 -0.24 -27.04 3.62
CA ASN A 181 -0.89 -27.38 2.36
C ASN A 181 -0.51 -26.40 1.26
N GLY A 182 0.01 -26.90 0.14
CA GLY A 182 0.27 -26.11 -1.07
C GLY A 182 1.14 -24.86 -0.83
N GLY A 183 2.07 -24.91 0.13
CA GLY A 183 2.90 -23.75 0.48
C GLY A 183 2.11 -22.58 1.09
N GLY A 184 1.16 -22.89 1.98
CA GLY A 184 0.37 -21.89 2.70
C GLY A 184 -1.01 -21.58 2.12
N ASN A 185 -1.52 -22.43 1.22
CA ASN A 185 -2.81 -22.21 0.58
C ASN A 185 -3.98 -22.49 1.53
N VAL A 186 -4.95 -21.57 1.55
CA VAL A 186 -6.24 -21.73 2.22
C VAL A 186 -7.34 -21.29 1.25
N LYS A 187 -8.37 -22.12 1.07
CA LYS A 187 -9.50 -21.79 0.20
C LYS A 187 -10.56 -21.02 0.98
N LYS A 188 -11.24 -20.10 0.30
CA LYS A 188 -12.41 -19.43 0.86
C LYS A 188 -13.45 -20.46 1.32
N GLY A 189 -14.02 -20.25 2.51
CA GLY A 189 -15.02 -21.16 3.09
C GLY A 189 -14.46 -22.41 3.78
N THR A 190 -13.18 -22.76 3.61
CA THR A 190 -12.58 -23.89 4.35
C THR A 190 -12.05 -23.49 5.71
N ASP A 191 -11.87 -22.19 5.94
CA ASP A 191 -11.43 -21.59 7.20
C ASP A 191 -12.25 -20.31 7.45
N LEU A 192 -12.63 -20.06 8.70
CA LEU A 192 -13.34 -18.84 9.09
C LEU A 192 -12.51 -17.59 8.77
N ARG A 193 -11.18 -17.68 8.95
CA ARG A 193 -10.21 -16.63 8.60
C ARG A 193 -10.15 -16.35 7.10
N ALA A 194 -10.64 -17.24 6.25
CA ALA A 194 -10.68 -17.09 4.79
C ALA A 194 -12.08 -16.73 4.25
N SER A 195 -13.06 -16.45 5.12
CA SER A 195 -14.45 -16.29 4.69
C SER A 195 -14.96 -14.85 4.68
N GLY A 196 -14.22 -13.90 5.26
CA GLY A 196 -14.68 -12.53 5.45
C GLY A 196 -15.77 -12.46 6.53
N ASN A 197 -15.78 -11.40 7.33
CA ASN A 197 -16.92 -11.08 8.19
C ASN A 197 -17.97 -10.28 7.40
#